data_AF-A0A937ZSJ2-F1
#
_entry.id   AF-A0A937ZSJ2-F1
#
_cell.length_a   1.000
_cell.length_b   1.000
_cell.length_c   1.000
_cell.angle_alpha   90.00
_cell.angle_beta   90.00
_cell.angle_gamma   90.00
#
_symmetry.space_group_name_H-M   'P 1'
#
loop_
_entity.id
_entity.type
_entity.pdbx_description
1 polymer ?
#
loop_
_entity_poly.entity_id
_entity_poly.type
_entity_poly.pdbx_seq_one_letter_code
_entity_poly.pdbx_strand_id
1 'polypeptide(L)' 'MSGSRGIGWLLLIAGLLVNNYAFLHDLVMWSNEGAIFMGWKTGLLAAAGVVATLAGAWMIARE' A
#
# COMPACT_ATOMS: atom_id res chain seq x y z
N MET A 1 9.39 19.89 -11.51
CA MET A 1 9.60 18.86 -10.48
C MET A 1 10.71 17.95 -10.98
N SER A 2 11.74 17.68 -10.19
CA SER A 2 12.71 16.63 -10.52
C SER A 2 11.94 15.33 -10.82
N GLY A 3 12.27 14.67 -11.93
CA GLY A 3 11.47 13.56 -12.47
C GLY A 3 11.31 12.41 -11.46
N SER A 4 12.29 12.21 -10.59
CA SER A 4 12.30 11.15 -9.59
C SER A 4 11.43 11.48 -8.36
N ARG A 5 11.23 12.76 -7.98
CA ARG A 5 10.27 13.16 -6.93
C ARG A 5 8.85 12.90 -7.36
N GLY A 6 8.55 13.14 -8.65
CA GLY A 6 7.25 12.81 -9.23
C GLY A 6 6.94 11.32 -9.15
N ILE A 7 7.93 10.47 -9.47
CA ILE A 7 7.81 9.01 -9.34
C ILE A 7 7.63 8.59 -7.88
N GLY A 8 8.37 9.21 -6.96
CA GLY A 8 8.25 8.92 -5.52
C GLY A 8 6.84 9.21 -4.98
N TRP A 9 6.21 10.31 -5.41
CA TRP A 9 4.82 10.63 -5.06
C TRP A 9 3.82 9.64 -5.66
N LEU A 10 4.01 9.23 -6.91
CA LEU A 10 3.16 8.22 -7.54
C LEU A 10 3.22 6.88 -6.81
N LEU A 11 4.41 6.44 -6.39
CA LEU A 11 4.61 5.22 -5.63
C LEU A 11 3.98 5.30 -4.23
N LEU A 12 4.06 6.45 -3.56
CA LEU A 12 3.38 6.68 -2.29
C LEU A 12 1.87 6.54 -2.43
N ILE A 13 1.27 7.21 -3.42
CA ILE A 13 -0.17 7.17 -3.67
C ILE A 13 -0.60 5.75 -4.03
N ALA A 14 0.15 5.07 -4.91
CA ALA A 14 -0.14 3.69 -5.29
C ALA A 14 -0.09 2.74 -4.08
N GLY A 15 0.95 2.84 -3.24
CA GLY A 15 1.07 2.00 -2.04
C GLY A 15 -0.03 2.25 -1.02
N LEU A 16 -0.47 3.50 -0.87
CA LEU A 16 -1.60 3.86 -0.01
C LEU A 16 -2.92 3.29 -0.54
N LEU A 17 -3.17 3.40 -1.85
CA LEU A 17 -4.36 2.87 -2.51
C LEU A 17 -4.44 1.34 -2.40
N VAL A 18 -3.32 0.65 -2.62
CA VAL A 18 -3.26 -0.81 -2.53
C VAL A 18 -3.51 -1.28 -1.10
N ASN A 19 -2.94 -0.62 -0.08
CA ASN A 19 -3.20 -0.96 1.32
C ASN A 19 -4.67 -0.71 1.72
N ASN A 20 -5.24 0.43 1.30
CA ASN A 20 -6.66 0.72 1.54
C ASN A 20 -7.58 -0.29 0.84
N TYR A 21 -7.24 -0.70 -0.39
CA TYR A 21 -7.97 -1.73 -1.11
C TYR A 21 -7.88 -3.08 -0.40
N ALA A 22 -6.68 -3.50 0.03
CA ALA A 22 -6.50 -4.74 0.76
C ALA A 22 -7.31 -4.76 2.06
N PHE A 23 -7.31 -3.65 2.80
CA PHE A 23 -8.09 -3.48 4.02
C PHE A 23 -9.60 -3.55 3.74
N LEU A 24 -10.11 -2.80 2.76
CA LEU A 24 -11.54 -2.80 2.41
C LEU A 24 -11.99 -4.17 1.88
N HIS A 25 -11.18 -4.81 1.04
CA HIS A 25 -11.47 -6.14 0.52
C HIS A 25 -11.56 -7.16 1.65
N ASP A 26 -10.64 -7.11 2.61
CA ASP A 26 -10.64 -8.02 3.75
C ASP A 26 -11.79 -7.73 4.73
N LEU A 27 -12.10 -6.46 5.00
CA LEU A 27 -13.23 -6.05 5.84
C LEU A 27 -14.58 -6.48 5.24
N VAL A 28 -14.74 -6.36 3.92
CA VAL A 28 -15.97 -6.75 3.21
C VAL A 28 -16.11 -8.27 3.12
N MET A 29 -15.00 -9.00 2.96
CA MET A 29 -15.02 -10.45 2.72
C MET A 29 -14.90 -11.30 4.00
N TRP A 30 -14.31 -10.75 5.07
CA TRP A 30 -14.03 -11.44 6.32
C TRP A 30 -14.38 -10.58 7.55
N SER A 31 -15.68 -10.35 7.74
CA SER A 31 -16.21 -9.71 8.96
C SER A 31 -16.28 -10.71 10.13
N ASN A 32 -15.14 -11.09 10.72
CA ASN A 32 -15.10 -11.85 11.98
C ASN A 32 -14.49 -10.99 13.10
N GLU A 33 -15.34 -10.53 14.01
CA GLU A 33 -15.06 -10.14 15.42
C GLU A 33 -13.69 -9.46 15.72
N GLY A 34 -13.32 -8.44 14.93
CA GLY A 34 -12.16 -7.57 15.23
C GLY A 34 -10.78 -8.16 14.90
N ALA A 35 -10.71 -9.38 14.37
CA ALA A 35 -9.49 -9.94 13.81
C ALA A 35 -9.55 -9.86 12.27
N ILE A 36 -8.75 -8.95 11.70
CA ILE A 36 -8.59 -8.84 10.24
C ILE A 36 -7.76 -10.04 9.78
N PHE A 37 -8.45 -11.11 9.39
CA PHE A 37 -7.82 -12.32 8.88
C PHE A 37 -7.51 -12.13 7.40
N MET A 38 -6.34 -11.54 7.11
CA MET A 38 -5.90 -11.36 5.73
C MET A 38 -5.70 -12.71 5.05
N GLY A 39 -6.54 -12.99 4.05
CA GLY A 39 -6.27 -14.05 3.09
C GLY A 39 -4.90 -13.86 2.42
N TRP A 40 -4.24 -14.95 2.02
CA TRP A 40 -2.91 -14.90 1.39
C TRP A 40 -2.80 -13.87 0.24
N LYS A 41 -3.87 -13.71 -0.56
CA LYS A 41 -3.92 -12.73 -1.66
C LYS A 41 -3.97 -11.28 -1.16
N THR A 42 -4.78 -10.96 -0.14
CA THR A 42 -4.85 -9.63 0.46
C THR A 42 -3.57 -9.30 1.22
N GLY A 43 -2.94 -10.30 1.87
CA GLY A 43 -1.62 -10.16 2.50
C GLY A 43 -0.51 -9.80 1.50
N LEU A 44 -0.48 -10.43 0.33
CA LEU A 44 0.48 -10.08 -0.73
C LEU A 44 0.26 -8.65 -1.27
N LEU A 45 -0.99 -8.23 -1.42
CA LEU A 45 -1.31 -6.85 -1.84
C LEU A 45 -0.88 -5.84 -0.77
N ALA A 46 -1.19 -6.10 0.51
CA ALA A 46 -0.75 -5.24 1.60
C ALA A 46 0.78 -5.12 1.65
N ALA A 47 1.51 -6.24 1.53
CA ALA A 47 2.96 -6.24 1.47
C ALA A 47 3.51 -5.43 0.28
N ALA A 48 2.92 -5.61 -0.91
CA ALA A 48 3.27 -4.82 -2.10
C ALA A 48 3.00 -3.32 -1.90
N GLY A 49 1.88 -2.98 -1.25
CA GLY A 49 1.52 -1.62 -0.89
C GLY A 49 2.55 -0.99 0.04
N VAL A 50 2.97 -1.70 1.08
CA VAL A 50 4.03 -1.23 2.02
C VAL A 50 5.35 -0.99 1.27
N VAL A 51 5.77 -1.92 0.42
CA VAL A 51 7.00 -1.78 -0.37
C VAL A 51 6.94 -0.56 -1.30
N ALA A 52 5.81 -0.35 -1.98
CA ALA A 52 5.61 0.82 -2.85
C ALA A 52 5.64 2.13 -2.05
N THR A 53 5.00 2.18 -0.87
CA THR A 53 5.02 3.34 0.02
C THR A 53 6.44 3.65 0.50
N LEU A 54 7.20 2.63 0.93
CA LEU A 54 8.59 2.81 1.40
C LEU A 54 9.51 3.27 0.26
N ALA A 55 9.38 2.68 -0.93
CA ALA A 55 10.14 3.08 -2.10
C ALA A 55 9.84 4.53 -2.50
N GLY A 56 8.56 4.92 -2.51
CA GLY A 56 8.14 6.28 -2.81
C GLY A 56 8.67 7.31 -1.80
N ALA A 57 8.54 7.01 -0.50
CA ALA A 57 9.06 7.86 0.57
C ALA A 57 10.58 8.01 0.48
N TRP A 58 11.30 6.93 0.21
CA TRP A 58 12.75 6.92 0.05
C TRP A 58 13.21 7.75 -1.16
N MET A 59 12.51 7.67 -2.29
CA MET A 59 12.83 8.46 -3.48
C MET A 59 12.62 9.96 -3.22
N ILE A 60 11.52 10.33 -2.54
CA ILE A 60 11.27 11.72 -2.16
C ILE A 60 12.32 12.23 -1.18
N ALA A 61 12.75 11.40 -0.23
CA ALA A 61 13.73 11.79 0.79
C ALA A 61 15.16 11.96 0.25
N ARG A 62 15.46 11.47 -0.96
CA ARG A 62 16.79 11.53 -1.59
C ARG A 62 16.96 12.66 -2.61
N GLU A 63 15.95 13.52 -2.76
CA GLU A 63 15.93 14.66 -3.67
C GLU A 63 15.68 15.98 -2.96
#